data_AF-A0A527VXZ6-F1
#
_entry.id   AF-A0A527VXZ6-F1
#
_cell.length_a   1.000
_cell.length_b   1.000
_cell.length_c   1.000
_cell.angle_alpha   90.00
_cell.angle_beta   90.00
_cell.angle_gamma   90.00
#
_symmetry.space_group_name_H-M   'P 1'
#
loop_
_entity.id
_entity.type
_entity.pdbx_description
1 polymer ?
#
loop_
_entity_poly.entity_id
_entity_poly.type
_entity_poly.pdbx_seq_one_letter_code
_entity_poly.pdbx_strand_id
1 'polypeptide(L)' 'MAPRASWKGYLKLSLVSCPVRLYPATSASERISFNQLHKKTHNR' A
#
# COMPACT_ATOMS: atom_id res chain seq x y z
N MET A 1 -0.15 6.07 15.74
CA MET A 1 0.96 6.06 14.76
C MET A 1 0.57 6.98 13.61
N ALA A 2 1.40 7.96 13.22
CA ALA A 2 1.07 8.81 12.07
C ALA A 2 1.07 7.96 10.77
N PRO A 3 0.09 8.13 9.87
CA PRO A 3 0.03 7.36 8.63
C PRO A 3 1.29 7.63 7.79
N ARG A 4 2.02 6.57 7.44
CA ARG A 4 3.18 6.66 6.55
C ARG A 4 2.66 6.75 5.12
N ALA A 5 3.10 7.77 4.39
CA ALA A 5 2.79 7.88 2.97
C ALA A 5 3.40 6.68 2.23
N SER A 6 2.60 6.00 1.41
CA SER A 6 3.08 4.89 0.57
C SER A 6 4.01 5.41 -0.53
N TRP A 7 3.80 6.66 -0.93
CA TRP A 7 4.61 7.32 -1.94
C TRP A 7 4.67 8.83 -1.69
N LYS A 8 5.80 9.45 -2.06
CA LYS A 8 6.03 10.89 -2.03
C LYS A 8 6.53 11.33 -3.39
N GLY A 9 6.07 12.47 -3.86
CA GLY A 9 6.53 13.05 -5.12
C GLY A 9 5.96 14.43 -5.37
N TYR A 10 5.98 14.84 -6.64
CA TYR A 10 5.49 16.14 -7.06
C TYR A 10 4.46 15.98 -8.17
N LEU A 11 3.33 16.68 -8.06
CA LEU A 11 2.38 16.87 -9.13
C LEU A 11 2.85 18.07 -9.98
N LYS A 12 3.22 17.83 -11.24
CA LYS A 12 3.58 18.89 -12.19
C LYS A 12 2.40 19.23 -13.10
N LEU A 13 2.01 20.50 -13.09
CA LEU A 13 1.01 21.08 -13.99
C LEU A 13 1.69 22.20 -14.77
N SER A 14 2.17 21.88 -15.98
CA SER A 14 3.01 22.77 -16.80
C SER A 14 4.25 23.24 -16.01
N LEU A 15 4.29 24.51 -15.60
CA LEU A 15 5.40 25.11 -14.84
C LEU A 15 5.24 24.97 -13.31
N VAL A 16 4.07 24.59 -12.83
CA VAL A 16 3.78 24.52 -11.40
C VAL A 16 4.10 23.12 -10.88
N SER A 17 4.84 23.04 -9.78
CA SER A 17 5.19 21.79 -9.11
C SER A 17 4.70 21.82 -7.66
N CYS A 18 3.76 20.94 -7.30
CA CYS A 18 3.19 20.83 -5.96
C CYS A 18 3.64 19.54 -5.27
N PRO A 19 4.26 19.58 -4.08
CA PRO A 19 4.65 18.37 -3.35
C PRO A 19 3.40 17.63 -2.85
N VAL A 20 3.33 16.33 -3.12
CA VAL A 20 2.19 15.47 -2.76
C VAL A 20 2.64 14.23 -1.99
N ARG A 21 1.72 13.73 -1.15
CA ARG A 21 1.87 12.47 -0.42
C ARG A 21 0.66 11.61 -0.74
N LEU A 22 0.89 10.40 -1.24
CA LEU A 22 -0.18 9.45 -1.51
C LEU A 22 -0.38 8.52 -0.32
N TYR A 23 -1.64 8.26 -0.02
CA TYR A 23 -2.09 7.35 1.02
C TYR A 23 -3.05 6.34 0.40
N PRO A 24 -2.94 5.04 0.72
CA PRO A 24 -3.88 4.05 0.23
C PRO A 24 -5.28 4.37 0.76
N ALA A 25 -6.25 4.60 -0.14
CA ALA A 25 -7.64 4.87 0.24
C ALA A 25 -8.32 3.65 0.88
N THR A 26 -7.89 2.45 0.48
CA THR A 26 -8.34 1.17 1.02
C THR A 26 -7.13 0.41 1.57
N SER A 27 -7.18 0.05 2.84
CA SER A 27 -6.17 -0.83 3.43
C SER A 27 -6.72 -2.25 3.48
N ALA A 28 -6.00 -3.22 2.89
CA ALA A 28 -6.31 -4.65 3.08
C ALA A 28 -5.97 -5.14 4.50
N SER A 29 -5.58 -4.23 5.42
CA SER A 29 -5.22 -4.55 6.79
C SER A 29 -6.36 -5.22 7.57
N GLU A 30 -7.62 -4.94 7.22
CA GLU A 30 -8.78 -5.59 7.84
C GLU A 30 -9.05 -6.99 7.25
N ARG A 31 -8.44 -7.32 6.11
CA ARG A 31 -8.58 -8.63 5.48
C ARG A 31 -7.59 -9.59 6.12
N ILE A 32 -8.08 -10.36 7.08
CA ILE A 32 -7.35 -11.49 7.66
C ILE A 32 -7.13 -12.51 6.54
N SER A 33 -5.87 -12.74 6.15
CA SER A 33 -5.48 -13.78 5.20
C SER A 33 -4.56 -14.77 5.88
N PHE A 34 -4.79 -16.05 5.63
CA PHE A 34 -3.97 -17.13 6.16
C PHE A 34 -3.04 -17.63 5.05
N ASN A 35 -1.76 -17.82 5.38
CA ASN A 35 -0.81 -18.54 4.52
C ASN A 35 -1.09 -20.04 4.64
N GLN A 36 -2.20 -20.49 4.05
CA GLN A 36 -2.62 -21.89 4.13
C GLN A 36 -1.59 -22.76 3.42
N LEU A 37 -1.13 -23.81 4.12
CA LEU A 37 -0.25 -24.83 3.54
C LEU A 37 -1.09 -26.04 3.17
N HIS A 38 -0.75 -26.67 2.05
CA HIS A 38 -1.44 -27.88 1.62
C HIS A 38 -1.21 -29.01 2.64
N LYS A 39 -2.29 -29.55 3.22
CA LYS A 39 -2.26 -30.52 4.34
C LYS A 39 -1.37 -31.76 4.09
N LYS A 40 -1.26 -32.22 2.84
CA LYS A 40 -0.51 -33.44 2.50
C LYS A 40 0.94 -33.19 2.10
N THR A 41 1.22 -32.07 1.44
CA THR A 41 2.53 -31.81 0.84
C THR A 41 3.28 -30.66 1.50
N HIS A 42 2.64 -29.96 2.44
CA HIS A 42 3.18 -28.78 3.14
C HIS A 42 3.74 -27.69 2.22
N ASN A 43 3.30 -27.68 0.95
CA ASN A 43 3.70 -26.69 -0.03
C ASN A 43 2.74 -25.50 -0.03
N ARG A 44 3.24 -24.33 -0.45
CA ARG A 44 2.46 -23.11 -0.68
C ARG A 44 1.70 -23.15 -1.99
#